data_AF-A0A517VD59-F1
#
_entry.id   AF-A0A517VD59-F1
#
_cell.length_a   1.000
_cell.length_b   1.000
_cell.length_c   1.000
_cell.angle_alpha   90.00
_cell.angle_beta   90.00
_cell.angle_gamma   90.00
#
_symmetry.space_group_name_H-M   'P 1'
#
loop_
_entity.id
_entity.type
_entity.pdbx_description
1 polymer ?
#
loop_
_entity_poly.entity_id
_entity_poly.type
_entity_poly.pdbx_seq_one_letter_code
_entity_poly.pdbx_strand_id
1 'polypeptide(L)'
;MKKLTKLFAFIIIVGTLPLLSGCGSSAQQAGPPEGPAGSMQYLIQGVADQKMEVVWEFLPASYQSDVNGLAHQFADKMDPEIYNEMFAIAQRLGKLLQDKKEFILKNEMLESPKTSPEEVAKYYDPSVDILITLANSDLSTLEKLKTFDGGQFLANSGSKIAKDFNTISDLMPAEEGKLGFYEKLKQAKVTVVSEEGDQATVKIEVPGEKTKEEVMVKVEDKWIPQTLAKNWKSKIESAKQSLDKLKPEEITSKKDQALAGFKRLNATLAQLENAKTEKEFNEQFTNQVRPLAQMAPMLMMLGAAAVMEQGFSEAAAARGGVMADSPGEAKPINPNTMISIVINKKLSPGEQDPIIDEILQSANDTESLQVIPTVDGEITTFKVYPIEDIEAYSKKIKFGKPSKVDSKTRSITVELDE
;
A
#
# COMPACT_ATOMS: atom_id res chain seq x y z
N MET A 1 10.80 -14.26 3.81
CA MET A 1 9.99 -13.28 4.57
C MET A 1 9.44 -12.15 3.69
N LYS A 2 10.23 -11.43 2.88
CA LYS A 2 9.73 -10.41 1.93
C LYS A 2 8.61 -10.87 0.96
N LYS A 3 8.51 -12.17 0.64
CA LYS A 3 7.44 -12.74 -0.20
C LYS A 3 6.15 -13.06 0.57
N LEU A 4 6.24 -13.38 1.86
CA LEU A 4 5.09 -13.70 2.73
C LEU A 4 4.35 -12.41 3.14
N THR A 5 5.09 -11.31 3.32
CA THR A 5 4.54 -9.97 3.62
C THR A 5 3.65 -9.43 2.49
N LYS A 6 3.95 -9.77 1.23
CA LYS A 6 3.13 -9.36 0.07
C LYS A 6 1.79 -10.09 -0.01
N LEU A 7 1.70 -11.29 0.55
CA LEU A 7 0.46 -12.07 0.56
C LEU A 7 -0.49 -11.62 1.67
N PHE A 8 0.03 -11.30 2.86
CA PHE A 8 -0.74 -10.66 3.93
C PHE A 8 -1.17 -9.23 3.58
N ALA A 9 -0.34 -8.49 2.83
CA ALA A 9 -0.75 -7.21 2.26
C ALA A 9 -1.98 -7.37 1.36
N PHE A 10 -2.06 -8.43 0.55
CA PHE A 10 -3.17 -8.65 -0.40
C PHE A 10 -4.54 -8.87 0.25
N ILE A 11 -4.61 -9.46 1.44
CA ILE A 11 -5.87 -9.59 2.22
C ILE A 11 -6.33 -8.22 2.76
N ILE A 12 -5.42 -7.23 2.84
CA ILE A 12 -5.72 -5.84 3.19
C ILE A 12 -6.01 -4.98 1.92
N ILE A 13 -5.76 -5.48 0.70
CA ILE A 13 -6.07 -4.80 -0.58
C ILE A 13 -7.56 -4.98 -0.96
N VAL A 14 -8.44 -4.68 -0.01
CA VAL A 14 -9.74 -4.07 -0.35
C VAL A 14 -9.74 -2.58 0.02
N GLY A 15 -8.68 -2.08 0.68
CA GLY A 15 -8.54 -0.69 1.11
C GLY A 15 -7.91 0.29 0.10
N THR A 16 -7.53 -0.12 -1.12
CA THR A 16 -6.91 0.79 -2.11
C THR A 16 -7.88 1.22 -3.21
N LEU A 17 -9.12 1.57 -2.86
CA LEU A 17 -9.94 2.43 -3.72
C LEU A 17 -9.40 3.86 -3.56
N PRO A 18 -8.94 4.52 -4.64
CA PRO A 18 -8.50 5.91 -4.58
C PRO A 18 -9.72 6.83 -4.41
N LEU A 19 -10.22 6.94 -3.17
CA LEU A 19 -11.18 7.95 -2.77
C LEU A 19 -10.44 9.29 -2.78
N LEU A 20 -10.64 10.08 -3.82
CA LEU A 20 -10.27 11.50 -3.79
C LEU A 20 -11.59 12.26 -3.81
N SER A 21 -11.56 13.45 -3.24
CA SER A 21 -11.98 14.69 -3.89
C SER A 21 -13.42 14.64 -4.48
N GLY A 22 -14.40 15.40 -3.94
CA GLY A 22 -15.82 15.47 -4.36
C GLY A 22 -16.45 16.88 -4.58
N CYS A 23 -17.68 17.11 -5.07
CA CYS A 23 -18.39 18.43 -4.97
C CYS A 23 -19.69 18.43 -5.81
N GLY A 24 -20.81 18.79 -5.19
CA GLY A 24 -21.98 19.43 -5.82
C GLY A 24 -23.38 18.75 -5.79
N SER A 25 -23.96 18.73 -4.58
CA SER A 25 -25.26 18.53 -3.91
C SER A 25 -26.29 17.37 -4.07
N SER A 26 -26.90 17.06 -2.89
CA SER A 26 -28.29 16.68 -2.38
C SER A 26 -28.97 15.26 -2.20
N ALA A 27 -28.63 14.46 -1.17
CA ALA A 27 -29.47 13.51 -0.38
C ALA A 27 -30.26 12.26 -0.93
N GLN A 28 -30.18 11.18 -0.10
CA GLN A 28 -31.21 10.22 0.39
C GLN A 28 -31.61 8.93 -0.38
N GLN A 29 -31.39 7.73 0.21
CA GLN A 29 -32.40 6.85 0.87
C GLN A 29 -31.93 5.41 1.20
N ALA A 30 -32.52 4.85 2.26
CA ALA A 30 -32.26 3.53 2.85
C ALA A 30 -33.21 2.44 2.30
N GLY A 31 -32.61 1.47 1.61
CA GLY A 31 -33.16 0.23 1.03
C GLY A 31 -31.98 -0.57 0.46
N PRO A 32 -32.14 -1.81 -0.06
CA PRO A 32 -31.12 -2.37 -0.93
C PRO A 32 -30.86 -1.32 -2.01
N PRO A 33 -29.62 -0.90 -2.23
CA PRO A 33 -29.37 0.23 -3.08
C PRO A 33 -29.89 -0.03 -4.50
N GLU A 34 -30.91 0.70 -4.91
CA GLU A 34 -31.42 0.63 -6.27
C GLU A 34 -30.50 1.47 -7.18
N GLY A 35 -29.90 0.82 -8.18
CA GLY A 35 -29.08 1.49 -9.18
C GLY A 35 -27.63 1.80 -8.75
N PRO A 36 -26.86 2.44 -9.64
CA PRO A 36 -25.43 2.67 -9.48
C PRO A 36 -25.10 3.69 -8.38
N ALA A 37 -25.87 4.78 -8.27
CA ALA A 37 -25.67 5.79 -7.23
C ALA A 37 -26.04 5.25 -5.84
N GLY A 38 -27.15 4.51 -5.74
CA GLY A 38 -27.53 3.82 -4.51
C GLY A 38 -26.41 2.91 -4.03
N SER A 39 -25.83 2.10 -4.93
CA SER A 39 -24.81 1.10 -4.57
C SER A 39 -23.59 1.76 -3.96
N MET A 40 -23.11 2.84 -4.57
CA MET A 40 -21.97 3.59 -4.07
C MET A 40 -22.30 4.34 -2.77
N GLN A 41 -23.52 4.90 -2.65
CA GLN A 41 -23.94 5.57 -1.41
C GLN A 41 -24.00 4.58 -0.24
N TYR A 42 -24.51 3.37 -0.46
CA TYR A 42 -24.57 2.31 0.55
C TYR A 42 -23.17 1.92 1.03
N LEU A 43 -22.23 1.71 0.11
CA LEU A 43 -20.83 1.45 0.42
C LEU A 43 -20.23 2.57 1.30
N ILE A 44 -20.38 3.82 0.87
CA ILE A 44 -19.83 4.97 1.58
C ILE A 44 -20.43 5.08 2.99
N GLN A 45 -21.75 4.93 3.12
CA GLN A 45 -22.43 5.05 4.40
C GLN A 45 -22.06 3.91 5.36
N GLY A 46 -21.96 2.67 4.87
CA GLY A 46 -21.56 1.56 5.74
C GLY A 46 -20.12 1.70 6.24
N VAL A 47 -19.20 2.16 5.39
CA VAL A 47 -17.83 2.51 5.83
C VAL A 47 -17.86 3.65 6.85
N ALA A 48 -18.68 4.67 6.63
CA ALA A 48 -18.86 5.79 7.57
C ALA A 48 -19.39 5.33 8.95
N ASP A 49 -20.22 4.28 8.97
CA ASP A 49 -20.79 3.65 10.16
C ASP A 49 -19.90 2.52 10.74
N GLN A 50 -18.68 2.35 10.23
CA GLN A 50 -17.74 1.28 10.58
C GLN A 50 -18.32 -0.14 10.44
N LYS A 51 -19.22 -0.34 9.47
CA LYS A 51 -19.80 -1.63 9.07
C LYS A 51 -19.09 -2.13 7.82
N MET A 52 -18.02 -2.89 8.02
CA MET A 52 -17.14 -3.29 6.92
C MET A 52 -17.71 -4.43 6.06
N GLU A 53 -18.77 -5.11 6.52
CA GLU A 53 -19.51 -6.10 5.72
C GLU A 53 -20.05 -5.51 4.41
N VAL A 54 -20.39 -4.22 4.36
CA VAL A 54 -20.91 -3.58 3.14
C VAL A 54 -19.89 -3.60 2.01
N VAL A 55 -18.60 -3.63 2.34
CA VAL A 55 -17.51 -3.72 1.35
C VAL A 55 -17.55 -5.08 0.67
N TRP A 56 -17.87 -6.15 1.42
CA TRP A 56 -18.07 -7.49 0.86
C TRP A 56 -19.33 -7.55 0.01
N GLU A 57 -20.45 -7.05 0.54
CA GLU A 57 -21.76 -7.03 -0.13
C GLU A 57 -21.77 -6.22 -1.43
N PHE A 58 -20.86 -5.26 -1.56
CA PHE A 58 -20.66 -4.46 -2.77
C PHE A 58 -20.03 -5.27 -3.92
N LEU A 59 -19.31 -6.35 -3.62
CA LEU A 59 -18.67 -7.18 -4.64
C LEU A 59 -19.67 -8.15 -5.29
N PRO A 60 -19.55 -8.41 -6.61
CA PRO A 60 -20.24 -9.52 -7.29
C PRO A 60 -19.94 -10.88 -6.65
N ALA A 61 -20.84 -11.84 -6.80
CA ALA A 61 -20.71 -13.17 -6.21
C ALA A 61 -19.46 -13.90 -6.73
N SER A 62 -19.14 -13.77 -8.02
CA SER A 62 -17.88 -14.34 -8.56
C SER A 62 -16.64 -13.72 -7.91
N TYR A 63 -16.67 -12.44 -7.57
CA TYR A 63 -15.52 -11.74 -6.98
C TYR A 63 -15.33 -12.16 -5.52
N GLN A 64 -16.43 -12.29 -4.78
CA GLN A 64 -16.42 -12.87 -3.43
C GLN A 64 -15.85 -14.30 -3.45
N SER A 65 -16.27 -15.12 -4.42
CA SER A 65 -15.76 -16.49 -4.58
C SER A 65 -14.28 -16.52 -4.93
N ASP A 66 -13.79 -15.60 -5.77
CA ASP A 66 -12.36 -15.50 -6.10
C ASP A 66 -11.53 -15.19 -4.84
N VAL A 67 -11.95 -14.25 -4.01
CA VAL A 67 -11.23 -13.86 -2.78
C VAL A 67 -11.22 -15.00 -1.76
N ASN A 68 -12.38 -15.62 -1.49
CA ASN A 68 -12.45 -16.78 -0.59
C ASN A 68 -11.59 -17.93 -1.13
N GLY A 69 -11.65 -18.19 -2.43
CA GLY A 69 -10.84 -19.21 -3.09
C GLY A 69 -9.33 -18.98 -2.96
N LEU A 70 -8.86 -17.72 -3.02
CA LEU A 70 -7.45 -17.39 -2.77
C LEU A 70 -7.03 -17.72 -1.33
N ALA A 71 -7.87 -17.40 -0.34
CA ALA A 71 -7.59 -17.70 1.07
C ALA A 71 -7.53 -19.22 1.30
N HIS A 72 -8.47 -19.97 0.74
CA HIS A 72 -8.51 -21.43 0.84
C HIS A 72 -7.30 -22.08 0.17
N GLN A 73 -6.94 -21.64 -1.04
CA GLN A 73 -5.75 -22.12 -1.76
C GLN A 73 -4.45 -21.83 -1.00
N PHE A 74 -4.38 -20.67 -0.33
CA PHE A 74 -3.26 -20.37 0.55
C PHE A 74 -3.22 -21.33 1.74
N ALA A 75 -4.36 -21.57 2.39
CA ALA A 75 -4.45 -22.48 3.52
C ALA A 75 -4.00 -23.91 3.16
N ASP A 76 -4.32 -24.38 1.96
CA ASP A 76 -3.90 -25.71 1.50
C ASP A 76 -2.38 -25.86 1.29
N LYS A 77 -1.67 -24.75 1.09
CA LYS A 77 -0.22 -24.75 0.87
C LYS A 77 0.59 -24.56 2.15
N MET A 78 -0.04 -24.18 3.26
CA MET A 78 0.65 -23.86 4.51
C MET A 78 0.75 -25.06 5.44
N ASP A 79 1.85 -25.13 6.19
CA ASP A 79 2.01 -26.10 7.27
C ASP A 79 1.20 -25.65 8.51
N PRO A 80 0.37 -26.53 9.10
CA PRO A 80 -0.50 -26.19 10.22
C PRO A 80 0.26 -25.81 11.48
N GLU A 81 1.40 -26.44 11.77
CA GLU A 81 2.18 -26.09 12.96
C GLU A 81 2.79 -24.69 12.79
N ILE A 82 3.36 -24.40 11.62
CA ILE A 82 3.95 -23.07 11.37
C ILE A 82 2.87 -21.99 11.44
N TYR A 83 1.73 -22.21 10.78
CA TYR A 83 0.67 -21.22 10.70
C TYR A 83 0.00 -20.98 12.06
N ASN A 84 -0.37 -22.05 12.77
CA ASN A 84 -1.04 -21.92 14.05
C ASN A 84 -0.10 -21.36 15.13
N GLU A 85 1.18 -21.74 15.12
CA GLU A 85 2.16 -21.20 16.07
C GLU A 85 2.39 -19.69 15.88
N MET A 86 2.38 -19.21 14.62
CA MET A 86 2.47 -17.78 14.33
C MET A 86 1.32 -16.99 14.99
N PHE A 87 0.09 -17.50 14.91
CA PHE A 87 -1.07 -16.86 15.55
C PHE A 87 -1.09 -17.03 17.07
N ALA A 88 -0.64 -18.18 17.60
CA ALA A 88 -0.48 -18.37 19.04
C ALA A 88 0.51 -17.34 19.63
N ILE A 89 1.62 -17.09 18.94
CA ILE A 89 2.58 -16.03 19.30
C ILE A 89 1.92 -14.65 19.23
N ALA A 90 1.14 -14.35 18.18
CA ALA A 90 0.46 -13.06 18.05
C ALA A 90 -0.57 -12.83 19.17
N GLN A 91 -1.35 -13.86 19.54
CA GLN A 91 -2.31 -13.81 20.65
C GLN A 91 -1.59 -13.57 21.98
N ARG A 92 -0.50 -14.30 22.22
CA ARG A 92 0.33 -14.18 23.41
C ARG A 92 0.97 -12.80 23.51
N LEU A 93 1.48 -12.26 22.41
CA LEU A 93 2.00 -10.90 22.35
C LEU A 93 0.90 -9.86 22.62
N GLY A 94 -0.28 -9.98 22.00
CA GLY A 94 -1.40 -9.09 22.26
C GLY A 94 -1.78 -9.07 23.75
N LYS A 95 -1.85 -10.24 24.38
CA LYS A 95 -2.09 -10.37 25.81
C LYS A 95 -0.96 -9.74 26.66
N LEU A 96 0.30 -9.97 26.30
CA LEU A 96 1.44 -9.36 26.98
C LEU A 96 1.35 -7.82 26.93
N LEU A 97 1.00 -7.24 25.77
CA LEU A 97 0.84 -5.80 25.61
C LEU A 97 -0.30 -5.26 26.50
N GLN A 98 -1.42 -5.97 26.60
CA GLN A 98 -2.49 -5.60 27.53
C GLN A 98 -2.04 -5.72 29.00
N ASP A 99 -1.51 -6.87 29.40
CA ASP A 99 -1.18 -7.19 30.79
C ASP A 99 -0.01 -6.33 31.33
N LYS A 100 0.92 -5.91 30.46
CA LYS A 100 2.11 -5.13 30.83
C LYS A 100 2.07 -3.69 30.35
N LYS A 101 0.89 -3.17 29.95
CA LYS A 101 0.71 -1.78 29.49
C LYS A 101 1.43 -0.76 30.37
N GLU A 102 1.25 -0.83 31.69
CA GLU A 102 1.86 0.13 32.61
C GLU A 102 3.39 0.07 32.60
N PHE A 103 3.98 -1.13 32.48
CA PHE A 103 5.44 -1.28 32.42
C PHE A 103 5.98 -0.76 31.09
N ILE A 104 5.26 -1.02 30.01
CA ILE A 104 5.62 -0.57 28.67
C ILE A 104 5.58 0.95 28.58
N LEU A 105 4.50 1.59 29.04
CA LEU A 105 4.34 3.04 28.97
C LEU A 105 5.39 3.81 29.79
N LYS A 106 5.93 3.21 30.86
CA LYS A 106 7.00 3.79 31.68
C LYS A 106 8.41 3.46 31.19
N ASN A 107 8.54 2.77 30.06
CA ASN A 107 9.87 2.41 29.55
C ASN A 107 10.59 3.66 29.01
N GLU A 108 11.80 3.92 29.52
CA GLU A 108 12.63 5.07 29.12
C GLU A 108 12.94 5.11 27.61
N MET A 109 12.85 3.99 26.88
CA MET A 109 13.01 4.01 25.42
C MET A 109 11.83 4.62 24.66
N LEU A 110 10.65 4.74 25.28
CA LEU A 110 9.51 5.45 24.69
C LEU A 110 9.62 6.96 24.87
N GLU A 111 10.45 7.42 25.80
CA GLU A 111 10.70 8.84 25.99
C GLU A 111 11.52 9.35 24.80
N SER A 112 10.92 10.25 24.03
CA SER A 112 11.63 11.01 23.01
C SER A 112 11.26 12.48 23.11
N PRO A 113 12.09 13.39 22.58
CA PRO A 113 11.76 14.82 22.57
C PRO A 113 10.45 15.17 21.85
N LYS A 114 9.86 14.23 21.08
CA LYS A 114 8.66 14.42 20.27
C LYS A 114 7.46 13.56 20.69
N THR A 115 7.62 12.70 21.69
CA THR A 115 6.57 11.76 22.11
C THR A 115 6.68 11.52 23.60
N SER A 116 5.64 11.89 24.34
CA SER A 116 5.51 11.62 25.77
C SER A 116 4.77 10.29 26.04
N PRO A 117 5.04 9.61 27.17
CA PRO A 117 4.26 8.45 27.61
C PRO A 117 2.75 8.70 27.63
N GLU A 118 2.31 9.89 28.03
CA GLU A 118 0.90 10.29 28.06
C GLU A 118 0.29 10.36 26.65
N GLU A 119 1.06 10.80 25.65
CA GLU A 119 0.62 10.80 24.26
C GLU A 119 0.53 9.39 23.69
N VAL A 120 1.48 8.50 24.01
CA VAL A 120 1.43 7.09 23.62
C VAL A 120 0.22 6.41 24.26
N ALA A 121 -0.05 6.69 25.52
CA ALA A 121 -1.14 6.09 26.28
C ALA A 121 -2.52 6.34 25.65
N LYS A 122 -2.73 7.49 24.97
CA LYS A 122 -3.99 7.81 24.29
C LYS A 122 -4.35 6.79 23.22
N TYR A 123 -3.38 6.38 22.41
CA TYR A 123 -3.61 5.48 21.26
C TYR A 123 -3.27 4.03 21.57
N TYR A 124 -2.72 3.74 22.75
CA TYR A 124 -2.19 2.43 23.11
C TYR A 124 -3.25 1.33 23.01
N ASP A 125 -4.36 1.49 23.72
CA ASP A 125 -5.41 0.48 23.81
C ASP A 125 -6.03 0.16 22.44
N PRO A 126 -6.53 1.13 21.65
CA PRO A 126 -7.08 0.80 20.34
C PRO A 126 -6.05 0.19 19.39
N SER A 127 -4.75 0.55 19.52
CA SER A 127 -3.69 -0.06 18.71
C SER A 127 -3.45 -1.53 19.09
N VAL A 128 -3.44 -1.85 20.38
CA VAL A 128 -3.31 -3.22 20.89
C VAL A 128 -4.55 -4.04 20.55
N ASP A 129 -5.73 -3.44 20.61
CA ASP A 129 -6.99 -4.09 20.29
C ASP A 129 -7.11 -4.48 18.82
N ILE A 130 -6.53 -3.71 17.88
CA ILE A 130 -6.43 -4.10 16.47
C ILE A 130 -5.62 -5.40 16.32
N LEU A 131 -4.45 -5.47 16.98
CA LEU A 131 -3.60 -6.67 16.96
C LEU A 131 -4.35 -7.88 17.53
N ILE A 132 -5.02 -7.71 18.66
CA ILE A 132 -5.77 -8.78 19.33
C ILE A 132 -6.94 -9.23 18.48
N THR A 133 -7.66 -8.30 17.84
CA THR A 133 -8.76 -8.62 16.94
C THR A 133 -8.29 -9.50 15.80
N LEU A 134 -7.19 -9.12 15.14
CA LEU A 134 -6.59 -9.91 14.06
C LEU A 134 -6.10 -11.28 14.57
N ALA A 135 -5.41 -11.31 15.70
CA ALA A 135 -4.85 -12.54 16.27
C ALA A 135 -5.92 -13.56 16.70
N ASN A 136 -7.15 -13.11 16.96
CA ASN A 136 -8.28 -13.95 17.36
C ASN A 136 -9.36 -14.11 16.27
N SER A 137 -9.11 -13.56 15.08
CA SER A 137 -10.07 -13.54 13.96
C SER A 137 -10.32 -14.91 13.31
N ASP A 138 -11.10 -14.90 12.23
CA ASP A 138 -11.30 -16.06 11.35
C ASP A 138 -10.04 -16.46 10.57
N LEU A 139 -8.96 -15.67 10.66
CA LEU A 139 -7.64 -16.01 10.15
C LEU A 139 -6.79 -16.79 11.17
N SER A 140 -7.23 -16.91 12.44
CA SER A 140 -6.34 -17.25 13.55
C SER A 140 -5.77 -18.67 13.56
N THR A 141 -6.30 -19.55 12.72
CA THR A 141 -5.83 -20.94 12.60
C THR A 141 -5.97 -21.39 11.16
N LEU A 142 -5.17 -22.38 10.77
CA LEU A 142 -5.24 -22.92 9.43
C LEU A 142 -6.61 -23.55 9.13
N GLU A 143 -7.24 -24.15 10.13
CA GLU A 143 -8.58 -24.73 10.00
C GLU A 143 -9.63 -23.66 9.66
N LYS A 144 -9.68 -22.56 10.41
CA LYS A 144 -10.58 -21.45 10.09
C LYS A 144 -10.26 -20.83 8.72
N LEU A 145 -8.99 -20.74 8.35
CA LEU A 145 -8.58 -20.19 7.06
C LEU A 145 -9.05 -21.05 5.88
N LYS A 146 -9.14 -22.38 6.05
CA LYS A 146 -9.68 -23.30 5.02
C LYS A 146 -11.17 -23.10 4.78
N THR A 147 -11.90 -22.61 5.77
CA THR A 147 -13.32 -22.26 5.64
C THR A 147 -13.52 -20.75 5.70
N PHE A 148 -12.49 -19.97 5.36
CA PHE A 148 -12.53 -18.51 5.44
C PHE A 148 -13.69 -17.96 4.62
N ASP A 149 -14.41 -17.02 5.22
CA ASP A 149 -15.43 -16.25 4.56
C ASP A 149 -15.15 -14.75 4.77
N GLY A 150 -14.86 -14.04 3.69
CA GLY A 150 -14.53 -12.62 3.74
C GLY A 150 -15.67 -11.76 4.27
N GLY A 151 -16.93 -12.16 4.06
CA GLY A 151 -18.10 -11.47 4.58
C GLY A 151 -18.16 -11.53 6.10
N GLN A 152 -18.05 -12.74 6.67
CA GLN A 152 -18.01 -12.93 8.13
C GLN A 152 -16.80 -12.24 8.75
N PHE A 153 -15.63 -12.36 8.13
CA PHE A 153 -14.43 -11.68 8.62
C PHE A 153 -14.62 -10.17 8.67
N LEU A 154 -15.15 -9.55 7.61
CA LEU A 154 -15.39 -8.11 7.56
C LEU A 154 -16.50 -7.68 8.53
N ALA A 155 -17.60 -8.43 8.63
CA ALA A 155 -18.69 -8.15 9.57
C ALA A 155 -18.22 -8.16 11.03
N ASN A 156 -17.33 -9.10 11.37
CA ASN A 156 -16.83 -9.28 12.72
C ASN A 156 -15.55 -8.48 12.95
N SER A 157 -14.42 -9.02 12.47
CA SER A 157 -13.08 -8.49 12.72
C SER A 157 -12.87 -7.15 12.01
N GLY A 158 -13.31 -7.02 10.76
CA GLY A 158 -13.19 -5.80 9.98
C GLY A 158 -13.90 -4.61 10.62
N SER A 159 -15.17 -4.79 11.01
CA SER A 159 -15.96 -3.75 11.68
C SER A 159 -15.40 -3.36 13.04
N LYS A 160 -14.84 -4.32 13.81
CA LYS A 160 -14.14 -3.99 15.06
C LYS A 160 -12.88 -3.17 14.80
N ILE A 161 -12.04 -3.59 13.85
CA ILE A 161 -10.82 -2.86 13.47
C ILE A 161 -11.15 -1.45 12.99
N ALA A 162 -12.20 -1.27 12.19
CA ALA A 162 -12.65 0.04 11.73
C ALA A 162 -13.07 0.96 12.89
N LYS A 163 -13.71 0.42 13.94
CA LYS A 163 -14.05 1.18 15.16
C LYS A 163 -12.81 1.58 15.95
N ASP A 164 -11.84 0.68 16.07
CA ASP A 164 -10.57 0.96 16.76
C ASP A 164 -9.78 2.05 15.99
N PHE A 165 -9.76 2.01 14.66
CA PHE A 165 -9.20 3.08 13.82
C PHE A 165 -9.95 4.41 13.94
N ASN A 166 -11.30 4.39 13.97
CA ASN A 166 -12.07 5.60 14.22
C ASN A 166 -11.72 6.21 15.58
N THR A 167 -11.59 5.38 16.61
CA THR A 167 -11.18 5.83 17.95
C THR A 167 -9.80 6.49 17.92
N ILE A 168 -8.82 5.90 17.22
CA ILE A 168 -7.51 6.53 17.03
C ILE A 168 -7.63 7.87 16.29
N SER A 169 -8.46 7.93 15.24
CA SER A 169 -8.70 9.15 14.47
C SER A 169 -9.31 10.27 15.33
N ASP A 170 -10.26 9.95 16.21
CA ASP A 170 -10.92 10.92 17.08
C ASP A 170 -9.98 11.47 18.17
N LEU A 171 -8.95 10.71 18.53
CA LEU A 171 -7.93 11.11 19.50
C LEU A 171 -6.84 11.99 18.89
N MET A 172 -6.68 11.98 17.56
CA MET A 172 -5.71 12.84 16.89
C MET A 172 -6.19 14.30 16.89
N PRO A 173 -5.28 15.28 17.03
CA PRO A 173 -5.65 16.69 16.94
C PRO A 173 -6.32 16.98 15.60
N ALA A 174 -7.59 17.35 15.63
CA ALA A 174 -8.30 17.81 14.45
C ALA A 174 -7.82 19.22 14.09
N GLU A 175 -7.62 19.49 12.80
CA GLU A 175 -7.45 20.86 12.35
C GLU A 175 -8.76 21.63 12.56
N GLU A 176 -8.66 22.78 13.22
CA GLU A 176 -9.81 23.60 13.59
C GLU A 176 -10.65 23.95 12.35
N GLY A 177 -11.94 23.61 12.39
CA GLY A 177 -12.87 23.82 11.28
C GLY A 177 -12.87 22.75 10.17
N LYS A 178 -12.06 21.68 10.27
CA LYS A 178 -12.11 20.55 9.33
C LYS A 178 -12.86 19.35 9.92
N LEU A 179 -13.74 18.77 9.11
CA LEU A 179 -14.43 17.52 9.45
C LEU A 179 -13.44 16.35 9.44
N GLY A 180 -13.58 15.47 10.43
CA GLY A 180 -12.88 14.18 10.47
C GLY A 180 -13.30 13.27 9.31
N PHE A 181 -12.50 12.25 9.02
CA PHE A 181 -12.71 11.35 7.87
C PHE A 181 -14.12 10.73 7.85
N TYR A 182 -14.55 10.11 8.94
CA TYR A 182 -15.86 9.45 9.01
C TYR A 182 -17.02 10.47 8.93
N GLU A 183 -16.86 11.65 9.53
CA GLU A 183 -17.86 12.73 9.43
C GLU A 183 -18.01 13.26 8.00
N LYS A 184 -16.91 13.35 7.24
CA LYS A 184 -16.96 13.65 5.82
C LYS A 184 -17.74 12.58 5.05
N LEU A 185 -17.49 11.29 5.32
CA LEU A 185 -18.19 10.20 4.64
C LEU A 185 -19.70 10.16 4.96
N LYS A 186 -20.10 10.43 6.21
CA LYS A 186 -21.53 10.52 6.59
C LYS A 186 -22.28 11.61 5.82
N GLN A 187 -21.57 12.65 5.39
CA GLN A 187 -22.11 13.77 4.65
C GLN A 187 -21.88 13.62 3.13
N ALA A 188 -21.33 12.49 2.69
CA ALA A 188 -21.09 12.24 1.30
C ALA A 188 -22.40 12.00 0.54
N LYS A 189 -22.43 12.44 -0.71
CA LYS A 189 -23.53 12.18 -1.63
C LYS A 189 -23.06 11.55 -2.91
N VAL A 190 -23.86 10.62 -3.42
CA VAL A 190 -23.77 10.13 -4.78
C VAL A 190 -25.02 10.50 -5.61
N THR A 191 -24.82 10.96 -6.85
CA THR A 191 -25.88 11.15 -7.85
C THR A 191 -25.55 10.44 -9.16
N VAL A 192 -26.56 10.01 -9.91
CA VAL A 192 -26.37 9.55 -11.29
C VAL A 192 -26.21 10.78 -12.21
N VAL A 193 -25.16 10.79 -13.04
CA VAL A 193 -24.92 11.79 -14.09
C VAL A 193 -25.45 11.28 -15.42
N SER A 194 -25.16 10.02 -15.75
CA SER A 194 -25.69 9.33 -16.92
C SER A 194 -25.84 7.84 -16.62
N GLU A 195 -26.80 7.19 -17.27
CA GLU A 195 -27.01 5.74 -17.17
C GLU A 195 -27.45 5.22 -18.54
N GLU A 196 -26.68 4.27 -19.07
CA GLU A 196 -26.87 3.67 -20.39
C GLU A 196 -26.68 2.15 -20.27
N GLY A 197 -27.79 1.42 -20.15
CA GLY A 197 -27.77 -0.03 -20.02
C GLY A 197 -26.99 -0.48 -18.77
N ASP A 198 -25.91 -1.24 -18.98
CA ASP A 198 -25.07 -1.80 -17.91
C ASP A 198 -23.89 -0.88 -17.53
N GLN A 199 -23.92 0.39 -17.93
CA GLN A 199 -22.91 1.39 -17.58
C GLN A 199 -23.59 2.66 -17.05
N ALA A 200 -23.00 3.27 -16.04
CA ALA A 200 -23.47 4.55 -15.51
C ALA A 200 -22.31 5.40 -15.04
N THR A 201 -22.41 6.71 -15.18
CA THR A 201 -21.49 7.65 -14.53
C THR A 201 -22.19 8.17 -13.29
N VAL A 202 -21.57 7.97 -12.13
CA VAL A 202 -22.03 8.55 -10.87
C VAL A 202 -21.10 9.68 -10.46
N LYS A 203 -21.68 10.72 -9.90
CA LYS A 203 -20.96 11.83 -9.29
C LYS A 203 -20.94 11.62 -7.78
N ILE A 204 -19.75 11.64 -7.20
CA ILE A 204 -19.51 11.47 -5.77
C ILE A 204 -19.03 12.79 -5.19
N GLU A 205 -19.60 13.11 -4.05
CA GLU A 205 -19.34 14.34 -3.35
C GLU A 205 -19.09 14.10 -1.89
N VAL A 206 -18.09 14.75 -1.35
CA VAL A 206 -17.68 14.63 0.03
C VAL A 206 -17.34 16.04 0.51
N PRO A 207 -17.75 16.48 1.72
CA PRO A 207 -17.40 17.81 2.20
C PRO A 207 -15.89 18.03 2.31
N GLY A 208 -15.43 19.17 1.78
CA GLY A 208 -14.01 19.57 1.82
C GLY A 208 -13.11 18.85 0.80
N GLU A 209 -13.68 18.21 -0.21
CA GLU A 209 -13.03 17.44 -1.26
C GLU A 209 -13.39 18.07 -2.66
N LYS A 210 -12.77 17.74 -3.84
CA LYS A 210 -13.12 18.19 -5.25
C LYS A 210 -13.82 17.19 -6.24
N THR A 211 -14.95 17.47 -6.90
CA THR A 211 -15.86 16.45 -7.50
C THR A 211 -15.22 15.27 -8.22
N LYS A 212 -15.68 14.06 -7.91
CA LYS A 212 -15.44 12.89 -8.76
C LYS A 212 -16.66 12.54 -9.55
N GLU A 213 -16.42 12.25 -10.81
CA GLU A 213 -17.25 11.33 -11.56
C GLU A 213 -16.54 9.98 -11.59
N GLU A 214 -17.26 8.92 -11.24
CA GLU A 214 -16.79 7.54 -11.30
C GLU A 214 -17.69 6.78 -12.28
N VAL A 215 -17.06 6.09 -13.22
CA VAL A 215 -17.80 5.22 -14.15
C VAL A 215 -18.04 3.89 -13.46
N MET A 216 -19.30 3.55 -13.29
CA MET A 216 -19.81 2.29 -12.77
C MET A 216 -20.20 1.38 -13.93
N VAL A 217 -19.96 0.08 -13.77
CA VAL A 217 -20.44 -0.95 -14.69
C VAL A 217 -21.14 -2.04 -13.90
N LYS A 218 -22.16 -2.62 -14.51
CA LYS A 218 -22.87 -3.75 -13.93
C LYS A 218 -22.10 -5.04 -14.21
N VAL A 219 -21.73 -5.74 -13.15
CA VAL A 219 -21.14 -7.07 -13.21
C VAL A 219 -22.04 -7.98 -12.39
N GLU A 220 -22.64 -8.97 -13.05
CA GLU A 220 -23.73 -9.78 -12.49
C GLU A 220 -24.92 -8.89 -12.08
N ASP A 221 -25.29 -8.90 -10.81
CA ASP A 221 -26.35 -8.08 -10.23
C ASP A 221 -25.81 -6.84 -9.48
N LYS A 222 -24.50 -6.58 -9.52
CA LYS A 222 -23.84 -5.51 -8.74
C LYS A 222 -23.28 -4.40 -9.63
N TRP A 223 -23.41 -3.16 -9.18
CA TRP A 223 -22.74 -2.01 -9.76
C TRP A 223 -21.38 -1.81 -9.10
N ILE A 224 -20.31 -1.90 -9.88
CA ILE A 224 -18.93 -1.70 -9.40
C ILE A 224 -18.18 -0.66 -10.24
N PRO A 225 -17.13 -0.02 -9.68
CA PRO A 225 -16.26 0.86 -10.46
C PRO A 225 -15.68 0.14 -11.67
N GLN A 226 -15.71 0.77 -12.84
CA GLN A 226 -15.19 0.21 -14.08
C GLN A 226 -13.70 -0.13 -13.98
N THR A 227 -12.96 0.67 -13.21
CA THR A 227 -11.54 0.44 -12.91
C THR A 227 -11.34 -0.86 -12.12
N LEU A 228 -12.23 -1.17 -11.17
CA LEU A 228 -12.21 -2.44 -10.44
C LEU A 228 -12.55 -3.60 -11.38
N ALA A 229 -13.63 -3.48 -12.16
CA ALA A 229 -14.07 -4.52 -13.09
C ALA A 229 -12.98 -4.89 -14.12
N LYS A 230 -12.35 -3.89 -14.74
CA LYS A 230 -11.29 -4.07 -15.75
C LYS A 230 -10.06 -4.77 -15.17
N ASN A 231 -9.69 -4.44 -13.94
CA ASN A 231 -8.44 -4.92 -13.34
C ASN A 231 -8.62 -6.21 -12.53
N TRP A 232 -9.86 -6.59 -12.18
CA TRP A 232 -10.15 -7.72 -11.31
C TRP A 232 -9.47 -9.00 -11.77
N LYS A 233 -9.76 -9.43 -13.01
CA LYS A 233 -9.23 -10.69 -13.56
C LYS A 233 -7.72 -10.75 -13.53
N SER A 234 -7.04 -9.66 -13.92
CA SER A 234 -5.57 -9.60 -13.92
C SER A 234 -5.00 -9.68 -12.50
N LYS A 235 -5.62 -8.98 -11.53
CA LYS A 235 -5.21 -9.02 -10.13
C LYS A 235 -5.39 -10.40 -9.51
N ILE A 236 -6.54 -11.04 -9.74
CA ILE A 236 -6.80 -12.41 -9.26
C ILE A 236 -5.84 -13.42 -9.89
N GLU A 237 -5.58 -13.32 -11.18
CA GLU A 237 -4.62 -14.20 -11.87
C GLU A 237 -3.19 -14.00 -11.32
N SER A 238 -2.78 -12.76 -11.10
CA SER A 238 -1.48 -12.46 -10.47
C SER A 238 -1.37 -13.01 -9.05
N ALA A 239 -2.47 -12.94 -8.27
CA ALA A 239 -2.54 -13.52 -6.94
C ALA A 239 -2.43 -15.06 -6.98
N LYS A 240 -3.19 -15.72 -7.87
CA LYS A 240 -3.11 -17.18 -8.09
C LYS A 240 -1.69 -17.61 -8.49
N GLN A 241 -1.06 -16.91 -9.43
CA GLN A 241 0.33 -17.17 -9.81
C GLN A 241 1.33 -16.98 -8.67
N SER A 242 1.06 -16.04 -7.76
CA SER A 242 1.89 -15.83 -6.57
C SER A 242 1.72 -16.96 -5.56
N LEU A 243 0.51 -17.48 -5.40
CA LEU A 243 0.23 -18.68 -4.61
C LEU A 243 0.83 -19.95 -5.22
N ASP A 244 0.86 -20.08 -6.55
CA ASP A 244 1.48 -21.23 -7.21
C ASP A 244 3.00 -21.26 -7.05
N LYS A 245 3.63 -20.08 -6.95
CA LYS A 245 5.05 -19.96 -6.59
C LYS A 245 5.33 -20.34 -5.14
N LEU A 246 4.31 -20.37 -4.27
CA LEU A 246 4.45 -20.86 -2.91
C LEU A 246 4.38 -22.39 -2.93
N LYS A 247 5.56 -23.00 -2.90
CA LYS A 247 5.72 -24.45 -2.90
C LYS A 247 5.67 -24.99 -1.47
N PRO A 248 4.74 -25.92 -1.14
CA PRO A 248 4.67 -26.54 0.18
C PRO A 248 6.01 -27.14 0.62
N GLU A 249 6.79 -27.68 -0.33
CA GLU A 249 8.10 -28.27 -0.05
C GLU A 249 9.13 -27.23 0.45
N GLU A 250 9.05 -25.98 -0.02
CA GLU A 250 9.90 -24.89 0.45
C GLU A 250 9.53 -24.44 1.87
N ILE A 251 8.26 -24.57 2.25
CA ILE A 251 7.79 -24.28 3.61
C ILE A 251 8.26 -25.40 4.54
N THR A 252 8.01 -26.65 4.15
CA THR A 252 8.39 -27.83 4.93
C THR A 252 9.89 -27.93 5.15
N SER A 253 10.71 -27.67 4.11
CA SER A 253 12.18 -27.68 4.24
C SER A 253 12.72 -26.62 5.21
N LYS A 254 11.94 -25.58 5.52
CA LYS A 254 12.30 -24.53 6.49
C LYS A 254 11.54 -24.66 7.81
N LYS A 255 10.74 -25.72 7.98
CA LYS A 255 9.88 -25.92 9.15
C LYS A 255 10.68 -25.92 10.44
N ASP A 256 11.71 -26.74 10.54
CA ASP A 256 12.54 -26.82 11.75
C ASP A 256 13.19 -25.48 12.10
N GLN A 257 13.66 -24.73 11.08
CA GLN A 257 14.21 -23.40 11.28
C GLN A 257 13.15 -22.40 11.77
N ALA A 258 11.95 -22.44 11.20
CA ALA A 258 10.84 -21.59 11.61
C ALA A 258 10.40 -21.91 13.05
N LEU A 259 10.20 -23.19 13.38
CA LEU A 259 9.82 -23.66 14.71
C LEU A 259 10.91 -23.35 15.75
N ALA A 260 12.20 -23.46 15.40
CA ALA A 260 13.28 -23.03 16.28
C ALA A 260 13.24 -21.51 16.55
N GLY A 261 12.92 -20.71 15.53
CA GLY A 261 12.66 -19.27 15.66
C GLY A 261 11.49 -18.98 16.59
N PHE A 262 10.37 -19.66 16.40
CA PHE A 262 9.18 -19.55 17.26
C PHE A 262 9.47 -19.95 18.70
N LYS A 263 10.23 -21.02 18.93
CA LYS A 263 10.68 -21.42 20.27
C LYS A 263 11.49 -20.32 20.95
N ARG A 264 12.40 -19.66 20.22
CA ARG A 264 13.17 -18.52 20.75
C ARG A 264 12.26 -17.34 21.09
N LEU A 265 11.35 -16.97 20.18
CA LEU A 265 10.39 -15.89 20.43
C LEU A 265 9.50 -16.19 21.64
N ASN A 266 9.02 -17.42 21.77
CA ASN A 266 8.24 -17.86 22.92
C ASN A 266 9.02 -17.82 24.23
N ALA A 267 10.32 -18.13 24.20
CA ALA A 267 11.18 -17.97 25.37
C ALA A 267 11.33 -16.50 25.77
N THR A 268 11.51 -15.61 24.80
CA THR A 268 11.55 -14.16 25.03
C THR A 268 10.21 -13.63 25.58
N LEU A 269 9.08 -14.02 24.99
CA LEU A 269 7.76 -13.67 25.50
C LEU A 269 7.57 -14.18 26.92
N ALA A 270 7.99 -15.42 27.22
CA ALA A 270 7.92 -15.97 28.57
C ALA A 270 8.73 -15.15 29.59
N GLN A 271 9.91 -14.64 29.21
CA GLN A 271 10.72 -13.78 30.09
C GLN A 271 9.98 -12.48 30.41
N LEU A 272 9.37 -11.84 29.40
CA LEU A 272 8.62 -10.59 29.57
C LEU A 272 7.33 -10.79 30.38
N GLU A 273 6.62 -11.89 30.16
CA GLU A 273 5.41 -12.24 30.92
C GLU A 273 5.71 -12.48 32.40
N ASN A 274 6.78 -13.24 32.67
CA ASN A 274 7.17 -13.63 34.03
C ASN A 274 7.81 -12.49 34.82
N ALA A 275 8.19 -11.38 34.17
CA ALA A 275 8.72 -10.22 34.85
C ALA A 275 7.69 -9.68 35.85
N LYS A 276 8.04 -9.71 37.15
CA LYS A 276 7.14 -9.32 38.24
C LYS A 276 7.23 -7.83 38.57
N THR A 277 8.32 -7.19 38.15
CA THR A 277 8.58 -5.79 38.43
C THR A 277 8.83 -5.03 37.15
N GLU A 278 8.55 -3.72 37.18
CA GLU A 278 8.79 -2.79 36.07
C GLU A 278 10.28 -2.80 35.65
N LYS A 279 11.20 -2.78 36.62
CA LYS A 279 12.64 -2.84 36.37
C LYS A 279 13.05 -4.11 35.61
N GLU A 280 12.60 -5.26 36.09
CA GLU A 280 12.87 -6.56 35.44
C GLU A 280 12.32 -6.58 34.01
N PHE A 281 11.09 -6.10 33.81
CA PHE A 281 10.49 -6.01 32.48
C PHE A 281 11.29 -5.09 31.55
N ASN A 282 11.62 -3.87 32.01
CA ASN A 282 12.33 -2.88 31.21
C ASN A 282 13.74 -3.31 30.85
N GLU A 283 14.47 -3.98 31.75
CA GLU A 283 15.77 -4.57 31.45
C GLU A 283 15.66 -5.64 30.36
N GLN A 284 14.71 -6.58 30.50
CA GLN A 284 14.50 -7.63 29.51
C GLN A 284 14.05 -7.05 28.16
N PHE A 285 13.07 -6.15 28.15
CA PHE A 285 12.57 -5.50 26.94
C PHE A 285 13.68 -4.71 26.23
N THR A 286 14.43 -3.90 26.97
CA THR A 286 15.55 -3.11 26.42
C THR A 286 16.63 -3.99 25.82
N ASN A 287 16.99 -5.10 26.46
CA ASN A 287 17.99 -6.02 25.93
C ASN A 287 17.58 -6.65 24.59
N GLN A 288 16.29 -6.88 24.38
CA GLN A 288 15.75 -7.44 23.14
C GLN A 288 15.61 -6.39 22.03
N VAL A 289 15.23 -5.16 22.39
CA VAL A 289 14.93 -4.09 21.42
C VAL A 289 16.17 -3.25 21.06
N ARG A 290 17.19 -3.16 21.94
CA ARG A 290 18.40 -2.37 21.71
C ARG A 290 19.13 -2.73 20.41
N PRO A 291 19.36 -4.00 20.03
CA PRO A 291 19.95 -4.34 18.74
C PRO A 291 19.12 -3.82 17.56
N LEU A 292 17.79 -3.88 17.65
CA LEU A 292 16.89 -3.35 16.62
C LEU A 292 16.92 -1.82 16.56
N ALA A 293 16.93 -1.15 17.72
CA ALA A 293 17.02 0.31 17.81
C ALA A 293 18.34 0.83 17.22
N GLN A 294 19.46 0.13 17.44
CA GLN A 294 20.76 0.45 16.82
C GLN A 294 20.75 0.26 15.31
N MET A 295 19.97 -0.69 14.81
CA MET A 295 19.77 -0.92 13.38
C MET A 295 18.67 -0.03 12.77
N ALA A 296 17.88 0.68 13.59
CA ALA A 296 16.72 1.44 13.14
C ALA A 296 17.06 2.53 12.11
N PRO A 297 18.15 3.32 12.24
CA PRO A 297 18.52 4.30 11.21
C PRO A 297 18.84 3.63 9.87
N MET A 298 19.52 2.49 9.88
CA MET A 298 19.83 1.73 8.67
C MET A 298 18.57 1.09 8.06
N LEU A 299 17.69 0.53 8.89
CA LEU A 299 16.42 -0.04 8.44
C LEU A 299 15.45 1.03 7.93
N MET A 300 15.44 2.23 8.53
CA MET A 300 14.68 3.36 8.02
C MET A 300 15.24 3.88 6.72
N MET A 301 16.57 3.90 6.54
CA MET A 301 17.18 4.26 5.26
C MET A 301 16.86 3.21 4.17
N LEU A 302 16.94 1.92 4.50
CA LEU A 302 16.59 0.83 3.58
C LEU A 302 15.09 0.78 3.29
N GLY A 303 14.26 1.10 4.28
CA GLY A 303 12.82 1.21 4.20
C GLY A 303 12.40 2.42 3.39
N ALA A 304 13.02 3.58 3.59
CA ALA A 304 12.83 4.78 2.78
C ALA A 304 13.29 4.55 1.34
N ALA A 305 14.41 3.86 1.12
CA ALA A 305 14.83 3.43 -0.21
C ALA A 305 13.81 2.48 -0.85
N ALA A 306 13.30 1.49 -0.11
CA ALA A 306 12.28 0.56 -0.59
C ALA A 306 10.89 1.20 -0.78
N VAL A 307 10.55 2.25 -0.02
CA VAL A 307 9.33 3.07 -0.16
C VAL A 307 9.49 4.09 -1.28
N MET A 308 10.70 4.57 -1.57
CA MET A 308 10.96 5.35 -2.78
C MET A 308 10.91 4.45 -4.01
N GLU A 309 11.42 3.22 -3.93
CA GLU A 309 11.39 2.22 -5.00
C GLU A 309 9.97 1.66 -5.23
N GLN A 310 9.21 1.37 -4.16
CA GLN A 310 7.81 0.96 -4.24
C GLN A 310 6.86 2.11 -4.49
N GLY A 311 7.12 3.30 -3.96
CA GLY A 311 6.38 4.53 -4.23
C GLY A 311 6.52 4.97 -5.68
N PHE A 312 7.68 4.74 -6.32
CA PHE A 312 7.80 4.83 -7.78
C PHE A 312 7.01 3.72 -8.49
N SER A 313 6.99 2.48 -7.98
CA SER A 313 6.27 1.37 -8.63
C SER A 313 4.74 1.45 -8.50
N GLU A 314 4.22 1.93 -7.36
CA GLU A 314 2.79 2.11 -7.09
C GLU A 314 2.29 3.45 -7.60
N ALA A 315 3.10 4.53 -7.59
CA ALA A 315 2.75 5.75 -8.32
C ALA A 315 2.83 5.53 -9.84
N ALA A 316 3.72 4.68 -10.37
CA ALA A 316 3.72 4.31 -11.78
C ALA A 316 2.57 3.36 -12.14
N ALA A 317 2.19 2.43 -11.25
CA ALA A 317 1.06 1.53 -11.47
C ALA A 317 -0.31 2.23 -11.27
N ALA A 318 -0.40 3.20 -10.35
CA ALA A 318 -1.59 4.03 -10.16
C ALA A 318 -1.70 5.19 -11.18
N ARG A 319 -0.60 5.58 -11.84
CA ARG A 319 -0.61 6.46 -13.03
C ARG A 319 -0.83 5.71 -14.34
N GLY A 320 -1.21 4.44 -14.29
CA GLY A 320 -1.70 3.67 -15.42
C GLY A 320 -3.20 3.87 -15.66
N GLY A 321 -3.68 5.11 -15.79
CA GLY A 321 -5.06 5.38 -16.22
C GLY A 321 -5.70 6.63 -15.61
N VAL A 322 -5.89 7.63 -16.47
CA VAL A 322 -6.69 8.85 -16.30
C VAL A 322 -5.98 10.01 -15.57
N MET A 323 -5.66 11.00 -16.39
CA MET A 323 -5.14 12.32 -16.09
C MET A 323 -6.11 13.10 -15.20
N ALA A 324 -5.58 13.84 -14.22
CA ALA A 324 -6.25 15.01 -13.65
C ALA A 324 -5.23 16.17 -13.60
N ASP A 325 -5.48 17.19 -14.41
CA ASP A 325 -4.85 18.52 -14.38
C ASP A 325 -5.03 19.15 -12.97
N SER A 326 -4.21 20.01 -12.37
CA SER A 326 -3.13 20.96 -12.73
C SER A 326 -2.50 21.43 -11.37
N PRO A 327 -1.33 22.08 -11.22
CA PRO A 327 -0.80 23.15 -12.09
C PRO A 327 0.65 22.95 -12.56
N GLY A 328 0.86 23.13 -13.86
CA GLY A 328 2.13 22.92 -14.56
C GLY A 328 1.98 21.80 -15.58
N GLU A 329 1.46 22.15 -16.76
CA GLU A 329 1.12 21.21 -17.85
C GLU A 329 2.28 20.28 -18.23
N ALA A 330 2.28 19.04 -17.74
CA ALA A 330 3.10 17.99 -18.34
C ALA A 330 2.37 17.47 -19.58
N LYS A 331 2.77 18.00 -20.74
CA LYS A 331 2.26 17.61 -22.06
C LYS A 331 2.35 16.08 -22.25
N PRO A 332 1.37 15.45 -22.94
CA PRO A 332 1.38 14.01 -23.22
C PRO A 332 2.71 13.58 -23.86
N ILE A 333 3.29 12.47 -23.35
CA ILE A 333 4.55 11.91 -23.83
C ILE A 333 4.39 11.54 -25.30
N ASN A 334 4.96 12.36 -26.19
CA ASN A 334 5.06 12.03 -27.60
C ASN A 334 6.25 11.07 -27.77
N PRO A 335 6.06 9.79 -28.13
CA PRO A 335 7.16 8.84 -28.28
C PRO A 335 8.18 9.29 -29.35
N ASN A 336 7.79 10.16 -30.28
CA ASN A 336 8.70 10.76 -31.27
C ASN A 336 9.62 11.85 -30.68
N THR A 337 9.48 12.20 -29.40
CA THR A 337 10.33 13.16 -28.69
C THR A 337 11.27 12.51 -27.68
N MET A 338 11.21 11.17 -27.54
CA MET A 338 12.19 10.47 -26.72
C MET A 338 13.50 10.31 -27.48
N ILE A 339 14.61 10.54 -26.80
CA ILE A 339 15.95 10.18 -27.29
C ILE A 339 16.65 9.24 -26.31
N SER A 340 17.59 8.44 -26.81
CA SER A 340 18.46 7.59 -25.99
C SER A 340 19.89 8.11 -26.05
N ILE A 341 20.44 8.55 -24.92
CA ILE A 341 21.86 8.90 -24.78
C ILE A 341 22.58 7.65 -24.29
N VAL A 342 23.49 7.12 -25.10
CA VAL A 342 24.21 5.87 -24.86
C VAL A 342 25.65 6.16 -24.52
N ILE A 343 26.10 5.65 -23.38
CA ILE A 343 27.48 5.70 -22.92
C ILE A 343 28.00 4.27 -22.83
N ASN A 344 29.04 3.96 -23.59
CA ASN A 344 29.65 2.63 -23.66
C ASN A 344 30.57 2.35 -22.46
N LYS A 345 30.07 2.68 -21.26
CA LYS A 345 30.70 2.43 -19.97
C LYS A 345 29.60 2.14 -18.96
N LYS A 346 29.85 1.18 -18.07
CA LYS A 346 29.02 0.96 -16.88
C LYS A 346 29.27 2.07 -15.87
N LEU A 347 28.25 2.87 -15.59
CA LEU A 347 28.32 3.95 -14.60
C LEU A 347 27.65 3.50 -13.30
N SER A 348 28.34 3.72 -12.18
CA SER A 348 27.73 3.59 -10.85
C SER A 348 26.70 4.70 -10.60
N PRO A 349 25.76 4.55 -9.65
CA PRO A 349 24.77 5.60 -9.35
C PRO A 349 25.41 6.98 -9.08
N GLY A 350 26.51 7.03 -8.33
CA GLY A 350 27.22 8.30 -8.07
C GLY A 350 27.93 8.90 -9.28
N GLU A 351 28.23 8.11 -10.32
CA GLU A 351 28.74 8.61 -11.61
C GLU A 351 27.60 9.03 -12.56
N GLN A 352 26.37 8.55 -12.34
CA GLN A 352 25.20 8.91 -13.14
C GLN A 352 24.61 10.26 -12.72
N ASP A 353 24.59 10.56 -11.42
CA ASP A 353 24.03 11.80 -10.86
C ASP A 353 24.54 13.09 -11.56
N PRO A 354 25.86 13.33 -11.71
CA PRO A 354 26.35 14.55 -12.36
C PRO A 354 25.99 14.60 -13.85
N ILE A 355 25.87 13.45 -14.52
CA ILE A 355 25.46 13.37 -15.93
C ILE A 355 23.97 13.68 -16.07
N ILE A 356 23.13 13.22 -15.14
CA ILE A 356 21.70 13.53 -15.12
C ILE A 356 21.48 15.03 -14.92
N ASP A 357 22.19 15.64 -13.97
CA ASP A 357 22.11 17.08 -13.72
C ASP A 357 22.47 17.89 -14.96
N GLU A 358 23.49 17.44 -15.70
CA GLU A 358 23.92 18.14 -16.91
C GLU A 358 22.96 17.91 -18.10
N ILE A 359 22.41 16.70 -18.23
CA ILE A 359 21.34 16.41 -19.19
C ILE A 359 20.16 17.37 -18.97
N LEU A 360 19.73 17.53 -17.72
CA LEU A 360 18.67 18.47 -17.35
C LEU A 360 19.04 19.91 -17.75
N GLN A 361 20.25 20.37 -17.44
CA GLN A 361 20.73 21.72 -17.78
C GLN A 361 20.91 21.98 -19.28
N SER A 362 21.09 20.93 -20.09
CA SER A 362 21.28 21.05 -21.55
C SER A 362 19.97 21.25 -22.32
N ALA A 363 18.82 21.06 -21.67
CA ALA A 363 17.51 21.32 -22.23
C ALA A 363 17.07 22.78 -22.02
N ASN A 364 16.30 23.31 -22.98
CA ASN A 364 15.76 24.67 -22.90
C ASN A 364 14.58 24.80 -21.91
N ASP A 365 13.99 23.68 -21.51
CA ASP A 365 12.88 23.58 -20.57
C ASP A 365 13.17 22.46 -19.58
N THR A 366 13.79 22.83 -18.46
CA THR A 366 14.19 21.92 -17.39
C THR A 366 13.00 21.35 -16.60
N GLU A 367 11.85 22.05 -16.60
CA GLU A 367 10.70 21.69 -15.75
C GLU A 367 9.89 20.53 -16.34
N SER A 368 9.97 20.31 -17.65
CA SER A 368 9.29 19.21 -18.35
C SER A 368 10.20 18.03 -18.72
N LEU A 369 11.53 18.17 -18.57
CA LEU A 369 12.51 17.16 -18.97
C LEU A 369 12.60 16.01 -17.96
N GLN A 370 12.45 14.78 -18.43
CA GLN A 370 12.59 13.56 -17.64
C GLN A 370 13.76 12.74 -18.16
N VAL A 371 14.55 12.19 -17.23
CA VAL A 371 15.75 11.40 -17.51
C VAL A 371 15.64 10.06 -16.77
N ILE A 372 15.71 8.96 -17.51
CA ILE A 372 15.64 7.61 -16.94
C ILE A 372 16.93 6.85 -17.29
N PRO A 373 17.84 6.62 -16.33
CA PRO A 373 19.02 5.80 -16.57
C PRO A 373 18.65 4.31 -16.59
N THR A 374 19.29 3.56 -17.47
CA THR A 374 19.25 2.10 -17.52
C THR A 374 20.65 1.57 -17.77
N VAL A 375 21.09 0.63 -16.93
CA VAL A 375 22.39 -0.03 -17.09
C VAL A 375 22.15 -1.45 -17.59
N ASP A 376 22.71 -1.78 -18.75
CA ASP A 376 22.68 -3.12 -19.33
C ASP A 376 24.11 -3.57 -19.68
N GLY A 377 24.64 -4.52 -18.91
CA GLY A 377 26.03 -4.96 -19.02
C GLY A 377 27.03 -3.81 -18.78
N GLU A 378 27.82 -3.51 -19.82
CA GLU A 378 28.84 -2.47 -19.84
C GLU A 378 28.35 -1.14 -20.43
N ILE A 379 27.04 -1.00 -20.69
CA ILE A 379 26.45 0.17 -21.33
C ILE A 379 25.49 0.85 -20.37
N THR A 380 25.59 2.16 -20.26
CA THR A 380 24.62 3.01 -19.57
C THR A 380 23.84 3.81 -20.60
N THR A 381 22.51 3.74 -20.55
CA THR A 381 21.62 4.48 -21.44
C THR A 381 20.72 5.40 -20.63
N PHE A 382 20.69 6.69 -20.99
CA PHE A 382 19.74 7.67 -20.45
C PHE A 382 18.63 7.90 -21.47
N LYS A 383 17.39 7.58 -21.10
CA LYS A 383 16.22 7.96 -21.90
C LYS A 383 15.80 9.37 -21.49
N VAL A 384 15.78 10.29 -22.45
CA VAL A 384 15.52 11.71 -22.23
C VAL A 384 14.31 12.14 -23.05
N TYR A 385 13.35 12.82 -22.43
CA TYR A 385 12.17 13.38 -23.11
C TYR A 385 11.58 14.57 -22.35
N PRO A 386 10.89 15.49 -23.05
CA PRO A 386 10.77 15.59 -24.50
C PRO A 386 11.95 16.34 -25.12
N ILE A 387 12.57 15.75 -26.16
CA ILE A 387 13.54 16.40 -27.05
C ILE A 387 12.94 16.41 -28.45
N GLU A 388 12.70 17.58 -29.02
CA GLU A 388 12.16 17.69 -30.38
C GLU A 388 13.27 17.48 -31.42
N ASP A 389 14.32 18.30 -31.33
CA ASP A 389 15.46 18.30 -32.23
C ASP A 389 16.70 17.65 -31.57
N ILE A 390 16.98 16.42 -31.98
CA ILE A 390 18.12 15.63 -31.50
C ILE A 390 19.47 16.22 -31.94
N GLU A 391 19.54 16.85 -33.11
CA GLU A 391 20.79 17.41 -33.63
C GLU A 391 21.16 18.69 -32.89
N ALA A 392 20.18 19.56 -32.64
CA ALA A 392 20.37 20.75 -31.82
C ALA A 392 20.71 20.39 -30.37
N TYR A 393 20.06 19.35 -29.82
CA TYR A 393 20.32 18.88 -28.46
C TYR A 393 21.72 18.27 -28.32
N SER A 394 22.17 17.47 -29.29
CA SER A 394 23.50 16.84 -29.26
C SER A 394 24.63 17.86 -29.10
N LYS A 395 24.49 19.07 -29.68
CA LYS A 395 25.48 20.15 -29.58
C LYS A 395 25.54 20.84 -28.21
N LYS A 396 24.58 20.56 -27.32
CA LYS A 396 24.49 21.16 -25.98
C LYS A 396 25.03 20.26 -24.87
N ILE A 397 25.35 19.01 -25.18
CA ILE A 397 25.97 18.06 -24.26
C ILE A 397 27.38 18.55 -23.92
N LYS A 398 27.75 18.58 -22.64
CA LYS A 398 29.07 19.02 -22.13
C LYS A 398 29.77 17.99 -21.24
N PHE A 399 29.09 16.92 -20.81
CA PHE A 399 29.63 15.82 -20.00
C PHE A 399 30.46 14.82 -20.82
N GLY A 400 30.63 15.12 -22.11
CA GLY A 400 31.37 14.31 -23.05
C GLY A 400 31.15 14.75 -24.48
N LYS A 401 31.82 14.08 -25.40
CA LYS A 401 31.74 14.35 -26.82
C LYS A 401 30.72 13.42 -27.50
N PRO A 402 29.69 13.95 -28.17
CA PRO A 402 28.82 13.14 -29.01
C PRO A 402 29.62 12.52 -30.16
N SER A 403 29.79 11.21 -30.14
CA SER A 403 30.54 10.46 -31.17
C SER A 403 29.66 9.98 -32.31
N LYS A 404 28.36 9.80 -32.05
CA LYS A 404 27.36 9.43 -33.06
C LYS A 404 25.99 9.99 -32.72
N VAL A 405 25.32 10.60 -33.71
CA VAL A 405 23.93 11.04 -33.61
C VAL A 405 23.13 10.32 -34.69
N ASP A 406 22.13 9.54 -34.30
CA ASP A 406 21.23 8.83 -35.21
C ASP A 406 19.81 9.37 -35.06
N SER A 407 19.43 10.23 -36.02
CA SER A 407 18.11 10.86 -36.04
C SER A 407 16.96 9.88 -36.34
N LYS A 408 17.23 8.70 -36.92
CA LYS A 408 16.19 7.68 -37.21
C LYS A 408 15.85 6.87 -35.98
N THR A 409 16.87 6.43 -35.24
CA THR A 409 16.69 5.69 -33.97
C THR A 409 16.58 6.61 -32.76
N ARG A 410 16.73 7.92 -32.98
CA ARG A 410 16.73 8.98 -31.97
C ARG A 410 17.74 8.67 -30.86
N SER A 411 18.96 8.30 -31.23
CA SER A 411 20.03 7.98 -30.29
C SER A 411 21.25 8.87 -30.44
N ILE A 412 21.90 9.18 -29.32
CA ILE A 412 23.17 9.90 -29.25
C ILE A 412 24.16 9.02 -28.48
N THR A 413 25.24 8.59 -29.12
CA THR A 413 26.35 7.97 -28.42
C THR A 413 27.30 9.06 -27.94
N VAL A 414 27.64 9.03 -26.66
CA VAL A 414 28.54 10.01 -26.02
C VAL A 414 29.76 9.29 -25.46
N GLU A 415 30.93 9.78 -25.82
CA GLU A 415 32.20 9.42 -25.20
C GLU A 415 32.45 10.42 -24.07
N LEU A 416 32.60 9.93 -22.83
CA LEU A 416 32.86 10.79 -21.68
C LEU A 416 34.23 11.46 -21.84
N ASP A 417 34.31 12.74 -21.46
CA ASP A 417 35.60 13.40 -21.32
C ASP A 417 36.34 12.77 -20.11
N GLU A 418 37.63 12.48 -20.26
CA GLU A 418 38.46 11.84 -19.21
C GLU A 418 38.63 12.68 -17.95
#